data_AF-A0A9E0TY90-F1
#
_entry.id   AF-A0A9E0TY90-F1
#
_cell.length_a   1.000
_cell.length_b   1.000
_cell.length_c   1.000
_cell.angle_alpha   90.00
_cell.angle_beta   90.00
_cell.angle_gamma   90.00
#
_symmetry.space_group_name_H-M   'P 1'
#
loop_
_entity.id
_entity.type
_entity.pdbx_description
1 polymer ?
#
loop_
_entity_poly.entity_id
_entity_poly.type
_entity_poly.pdbx_seq_one_letter_code
_entity_poly.pdbx_strand_id
1 'polypeptide(L)'
;MTAGTRLPVDLESVTYSQERLNEYFAEQSGGKRLVIVQRHGKEWLELKNAKDLSVWETILAFFGCGAASFRSVCQFCADRSLAHKNFKLMIQTYNAQHASFKQVSDVVRDVIKKDRKSLFERAFEQRNMEVLQAYRHAPWEDVKSLFINEDNSPSSILLEYTKASKMEDDLLELLLELVDRLPESQRNMVHQKADNEGRTAAIILLTKASTLTPKTLNLLRTQVNSQDSDGMTPLLLLLRRPIDALNDITAVLNLSPNLLMKDYNGQGLFHYVCRQSGSYDASVSLIIDTVKKCPPDAKEKLLRDFFAHKNEHGRSPLLQCIHDKNTTRARIMQRLRHEFDWKEDVDSDEDVDAAVSLTDSKHIWDITLGKKKGDA
;
A
#
# COMPACT_ATOMS: atom_id res chain seq x y z
N MET A 1 -44.76 35.45 50.31
CA MET A 1 -44.97 34.91 48.95
C MET A 1 -43.66 34.35 48.44
N THR A 2 -43.70 33.20 47.76
CA THR A 2 -42.70 32.59 46.85
C THR A 2 -41.20 32.86 47.13
N ALA A 3 -40.38 31.89 47.58
CA ALA A 3 -40.05 30.58 46.99
C ALA A 3 -39.21 30.65 45.70
N GLY A 4 -38.07 29.92 45.68
CA GLY A 4 -37.10 29.87 44.58
C GLY A 4 -35.96 28.91 44.94
N THR A 5 -36.15 27.64 44.63
CA THR A 5 -35.40 26.50 45.19
C THR A 5 -33.99 26.34 44.59
N ARG A 6 -33.00 25.98 45.43
CA ARG A 6 -31.80 25.24 45.00
C ARG A 6 -31.77 23.91 45.77
N LEU A 7 -31.75 22.80 45.06
CA LEU A 7 -31.46 21.49 45.64
C LEU A 7 -29.94 21.30 45.70
N PRO A 8 -29.38 20.85 46.83
CA PRO A 8 -28.10 20.14 46.80
C PRO A 8 -28.33 18.77 46.14
N VAL A 9 -27.43 18.36 45.25
CA VAL A 9 -27.36 16.96 44.83
C VAL A 9 -26.45 16.27 45.83
N ASP A 10 -27.05 15.61 46.83
CA ASP A 10 -26.32 14.68 47.68
C ASP A 10 -25.79 13.53 46.82
N LEU A 11 -24.47 13.36 46.83
CA LEU A 11 -23.81 12.18 46.28
C LEU A 11 -23.94 11.02 47.27
N GLU A 12 -25.17 10.56 47.48
CA GLU A 12 -25.38 9.24 48.08
C GLU A 12 -24.76 8.18 47.18
N SER A 13 -24.05 7.24 47.82
CA SER A 13 -23.31 6.18 47.14
C SER A 13 -24.25 5.25 46.37
N VAL A 14 -24.34 5.43 45.05
CA VAL A 14 -25.07 4.50 44.18
C VAL A 14 -24.29 3.19 44.05
N THR A 15 -24.48 2.31 45.02
CA THR A 15 -24.11 0.90 44.93
C THR A 15 -24.94 0.23 43.86
N TYR A 16 -24.41 0.14 42.64
CA TYR A 16 -24.94 -0.79 41.64
C TYR A 16 -24.79 -2.21 42.17
N SER A 17 -25.91 -2.92 42.36
CA SER A 17 -25.85 -4.33 42.72
C SER A 17 -25.09 -5.13 41.65
N GLN A 18 -24.40 -6.18 42.09
CA GLN A 18 -23.63 -7.07 41.20
C GLN A 18 -24.50 -7.62 40.05
N GLU A 19 -25.82 -7.76 40.30
CA GLU A 19 -26.84 -8.19 39.35
C GLU A 19 -26.98 -7.27 38.13
N ARG A 20 -27.03 -5.94 38.31
CA ARG A 20 -27.15 -5.00 37.18
C ARG A 20 -25.92 -4.99 36.26
N LEU A 21 -24.72 -5.19 36.83
CA LEU A 21 -23.50 -5.39 36.03
C LEU A 21 -23.54 -6.74 35.29
N ASN A 22 -24.07 -7.78 35.94
CA ASN A 22 -24.26 -9.09 35.32
C ASN A 22 -25.32 -9.10 34.20
N GLU A 23 -26.32 -8.20 34.25
CA GLU A 23 -27.37 -8.04 33.22
C GLU A 23 -26.85 -7.28 32.00
N TYR A 24 -26.17 -6.15 32.19
CA TYR A 24 -25.69 -5.29 31.08
C TYR A 24 -24.75 -6.03 30.10
N PHE A 25 -23.92 -6.95 30.62
CA PHE A 25 -23.06 -7.81 29.79
C PHE A 25 -23.74 -9.10 29.29
N ALA A 26 -24.96 -9.41 29.73
CA ALA A 26 -25.66 -10.65 29.35
C ALA A 26 -26.40 -10.55 28.01
N GLU A 27 -27.07 -9.42 27.74
CA GLU A 27 -27.91 -9.26 26.54
C GLU A 27 -27.09 -9.22 25.25
N GLN A 28 -25.86 -8.69 25.30
CA GLN A 28 -25.00 -8.49 24.13
C GLN A 28 -24.17 -9.73 23.71
N SER A 29 -24.18 -10.82 24.50
CA SER A 29 -23.11 -11.84 24.47
C SER A 29 -23.57 -13.29 24.34
N GLY A 30 -24.88 -13.54 24.15
CA GLY A 30 -25.41 -14.89 24.05
C GLY A 30 -25.18 -15.75 25.32
N GLY A 31 -25.04 -15.11 26.49
CA GLY A 31 -24.77 -15.80 27.76
C GLY A 31 -23.28 -16.00 28.11
N LYS A 32 -22.34 -15.50 27.30
CA LYS A 32 -20.88 -15.54 27.58
C LYS A 32 -20.48 -14.31 28.40
N ARG A 33 -20.22 -14.45 29.71
CA ARG A 33 -20.04 -13.31 30.65
C ARG A 33 -18.62 -13.13 31.15
N LEU A 34 -18.13 -11.90 31.04
CA LEU A 34 -16.97 -11.39 31.78
C LEU A 34 -17.46 -10.93 33.16
N VAL A 35 -16.91 -11.49 34.24
CA VAL A 35 -17.37 -11.25 35.62
C VAL A 35 -16.22 -10.92 36.55
N ILE A 36 -16.41 -9.92 37.41
CA ILE A 36 -15.51 -9.67 38.54
C ILE A 36 -15.93 -10.59 39.69
N VAL A 37 -14.97 -11.34 40.23
CA VAL A 37 -15.16 -12.38 41.23
C VAL A 37 -14.18 -12.14 42.38
N GLN A 38 -14.65 -12.11 43.62
CA GLN A 38 -13.78 -11.91 44.78
C GLN A 38 -13.36 -13.27 45.36
N ARG A 39 -12.05 -13.51 45.54
CA ARG A 39 -11.50 -14.70 46.21
C ARG A 39 -10.37 -14.29 47.15
N HIS A 40 -10.43 -14.74 48.39
CA HIS A 40 -9.46 -14.44 49.45
C HIS A 40 -9.15 -12.93 49.61
N GLY A 41 -10.19 -12.10 49.59
CA GLY A 41 -10.07 -10.64 49.71
C GLY A 41 -9.48 -9.92 48.48
N LYS A 42 -9.29 -10.62 47.35
CA LYS A 42 -8.79 -10.05 46.09
C LYS A 42 -9.84 -10.16 45.00
N GLU A 43 -9.92 -9.15 44.15
CA GLU A 43 -10.77 -9.14 42.96
C GLU A 43 -10.05 -9.78 41.77
N TRP A 44 -10.80 -10.57 41.01
CA TRP A 44 -10.33 -11.32 39.85
C TRP A 44 -11.29 -11.10 38.69
N LEU A 45 -10.77 -11.03 37.47
CA LEU A 45 -11.56 -10.94 36.25
C LEU A 45 -11.65 -12.35 35.62
N GLU A 46 -12.81 -13.00 35.68
CA GLU A 46 -13.05 -14.32 35.10
C GLU A 46 -13.97 -14.25 33.88
N LEU A 47 -13.68 -15.07 32.87
CA LEU A 47 -14.52 -15.23 31.68
C LEU A 47 -15.30 -16.55 31.83
N LYS A 48 -16.58 -16.46 32.20
CA LYS A 48 -17.45 -17.64 32.36
C LYS A 48 -17.90 -18.20 31.01
N ASN A 49 -18.05 -19.52 30.96
CA ASN A 49 -18.38 -20.31 29.78
C ASN A 49 -17.33 -20.25 28.65
N ALA A 50 -16.06 -19.99 29.01
CA ALA A 50 -14.94 -19.92 28.05
C ALA A 50 -14.54 -21.26 27.39
N LYS A 51 -15.20 -22.39 27.71
CA LYS A 51 -14.89 -23.70 27.09
C LYS A 51 -15.34 -23.78 25.63
N ASP A 52 -16.36 -23.00 25.28
CA ASP A 52 -16.95 -22.92 23.94
C ASP A 52 -16.56 -21.60 23.25
N LEU A 53 -15.46 -20.97 23.70
CA LEU A 53 -14.80 -19.89 22.98
C LEU A 53 -13.71 -20.51 22.12
N SER A 54 -13.77 -20.23 20.82
CA SER A 54 -12.60 -20.33 19.97
C SER A 54 -11.45 -19.45 20.51
N VAL A 55 -10.22 -19.78 20.13
CA VAL A 55 -9.04 -18.94 20.39
C VAL A 55 -9.30 -17.52 19.86
N TRP A 56 -10.01 -17.40 18.74
CA TRP A 56 -10.42 -16.14 18.11
C TRP A 56 -11.36 -15.30 18.98
N GLU A 57 -12.47 -15.86 19.48
CA GLU A 57 -13.39 -15.12 20.36
C GLU A 57 -12.74 -14.74 21.70
N THR A 58 -11.82 -15.59 22.20
CA THR A 58 -11.01 -15.26 23.39
C THR A 58 -10.12 -14.05 23.12
N ILE A 59 -9.45 -14.00 21.96
CA ILE A 59 -8.60 -12.87 21.57
C ILE A 59 -9.43 -11.61 21.32
N LEU A 60 -10.61 -11.71 20.69
CA LEU A 60 -11.51 -10.57 20.53
C LEU A 60 -12.01 -10.01 21.87
N ALA A 61 -12.33 -10.86 22.85
CA ALA A 61 -12.68 -10.42 24.20
C ALA A 61 -11.52 -9.67 24.89
N PHE A 62 -10.26 -10.04 24.61
CA PHE A 62 -9.08 -9.38 25.16
C PHE A 62 -8.53 -8.20 24.33
N PHE A 63 -8.84 -8.08 23.02
CA PHE A 63 -8.18 -7.10 22.14
C PHE A 63 -9.10 -6.36 21.16
N GLY A 64 -10.36 -6.79 20.97
CA GLY A 64 -11.32 -6.13 20.09
C GLY A 64 -11.85 -4.81 20.66
N CYS A 65 -12.59 -4.04 19.87
CA CYS A 65 -13.27 -2.83 20.33
C CYS A 65 -14.67 -3.17 20.90
N GLY A 66 -15.06 -2.49 21.99
CA GLY A 66 -16.36 -2.70 22.63
C GLY A 66 -16.30 -2.59 24.16
N ALA A 67 -17.47 -2.54 24.82
CA ALA A 67 -17.58 -2.35 26.26
C ALA A 67 -16.91 -3.45 27.10
N ALA A 68 -16.75 -4.66 26.54
CA ALA A 68 -16.11 -5.81 27.19
C ALA A 68 -14.60 -5.96 26.89
N SER A 69 -14.01 -5.09 26.06
CA SER A 69 -12.59 -5.19 25.69
C SER A 69 -11.66 -5.04 26.90
N PHE A 70 -10.48 -5.66 26.87
CA PHE A 70 -9.48 -5.47 27.94
C PHE A 70 -9.12 -3.99 28.17
N ARG A 71 -9.12 -3.17 27.10
CA ARG A 71 -8.93 -1.71 27.19
C ARG A 71 -10.08 -1.04 27.94
N SER A 72 -11.33 -1.36 27.61
CA SER A 72 -12.52 -0.85 28.30
C SER A 72 -12.59 -1.33 29.75
N VAL A 73 -12.17 -2.55 30.04
CA VAL A 73 -12.08 -3.08 31.41
C VAL A 73 -10.98 -2.39 32.20
N CYS A 74 -9.79 -2.18 31.63
CA CYS A 74 -8.73 -1.41 32.29
C CYS A 74 -9.14 0.05 32.53
N GLN A 75 -9.80 0.69 31.55
CA GLN A 75 -10.34 2.05 31.70
C GLN A 75 -11.40 2.10 32.81
N PHE A 76 -12.36 1.18 32.81
CA PHE A 76 -13.37 1.04 33.87
C PHE A 76 -12.74 0.86 35.25
N CYS A 77 -11.69 0.03 35.38
CA CYS A 77 -10.96 -0.13 36.64
C CYS A 77 -10.26 1.17 37.07
N ALA A 78 -9.64 1.89 36.13
CA ALA A 78 -9.00 3.18 36.40
C ALA A 78 -10.01 4.26 36.84
N ASP A 79 -11.11 4.41 36.10
CA ASP A 79 -12.20 5.37 36.38
C ASP A 79 -12.85 5.10 37.75
N ARG A 80 -12.93 3.84 38.16
CA ARG A 80 -13.44 3.40 39.48
C ARG A 80 -12.39 3.43 40.59
N SER A 81 -11.16 3.89 40.32
CA SER A 81 -10.02 3.85 41.27
C SER A 81 -9.73 2.45 41.84
N LEU A 82 -10.10 1.39 41.12
CA LEU A 82 -9.80 0.01 41.51
C LEU A 82 -8.29 -0.21 41.34
N ALA A 83 -7.60 -0.38 42.47
CA ALA A 83 -6.15 -0.27 42.52
C ALA A 83 -5.44 -1.32 41.63
N HIS A 84 -4.93 -0.86 40.48
CA HIS A 84 -4.15 -1.64 39.50
C HIS A 84 -3.06 -2.53 40.12
N LYS A 85 -2.50 -2.12 41.27
CA LYS A 85 -1.45 -2.84 42.01
C LYS A 85 -1.87 -4.23 42.51
N ASN A 86 -3.16 -4.53 42.58
CA ASN A 86 -3.69 -5.82 43.06
C ASN A 86 -4.31 -6.72 41.98
N PHE A 87 -4.53 -6.22 40.76
CA PHE A 87 -5.13 -7.01 39.67
C PHE A 87 -4.11 -7.99 39.07
N LYS A 88 -4.03 -9.19 39.66
CA LYS A 88 -3.32 -10.32 39.08
C LYS A 88 -4.25 -11.01 38.07
N LEU A 89 -4.22 -10.57 36.80
CA LEU A 89 -5.03 -11.16 35.73
C LEU A 89 -4.62 -12.62 35.49
N MET A 90 -5.31 -13.56 36.14
CA MET A 90 -5.19 -14.99 35.87
C MET A 90 -6.40 -15.48 35.09
N ILE A 91 -6.21 -15.67 33.78
CA ILE A 91 -7.12 -16.51 33.00
C ILE A 91 -6.92 -17.94 33.52
N GLN A 92 -8.01 -18.59 33.94
CA GLN A 92 -8.00 -19.98 34.40
C GLN A 92 -9.16 -20.74 33.74
N THR A 93 -8.88 -21.88 33.13
CA THR A 93 -9.92 -22.80 32.69
C THR A 93 -10.31 -23.72 33.85
N TYR A 94 -11.58 -23.68 34.25
CA TYR A 94 -12.10 -24.53 35.32
C TYR A 94 -12.41 -25.93 34.79
N ASN A 95 -11.59 -26.92 35.15
CA ASN A 95 -11.91 -28.32 34.88
C ASN A 95 -12.81 -28.87 36.01
N ALA A 96 -14.11 -28.99 35.71
CA ALA A 96 -15.12 -29.49 36.63
C ALA A 96 -14.92 -30.95 37.06
N GLN A 97 -14.21 -31.76 36.28
CA GLN A 97 -13.92 -33.17 36.62
C GLN A 97 -12.73 -33.32 37.59
N HIS A 98 -11.89 -32.30 37.75
CA HIS A 98 -10.64 -32.41 38.52
C HIS A 98 -10.47 -31.31 39.58
N ALA A 99 -11.46 -30.43 39.77
CA ALA A 99 -11.47 -29.34 40.76
C ALA A 99 -10.19 -28.47 40.77
N SER A 100 -9.49 -28.42 39.62
CA SER A 100 -8.14 -27.87 39.50
C SER A 100 -8.11 -26.74 38.47
N PHE A 101 -7.45 -25.64 38.82
CA PHE A 101 -7.24 -24.50 37.94
C PHE A 101 -5.92 -24.65 37.20
N LYS A 102 -5.95 -24.69 35.86
CA LYS A 102 -4.73 -24.58 35.05
C LYS A 102 -4.52 -23.11 34.70
N GLN A 103 -3.34 -22.56 34.97
CA GLN A 103 -3.03 -21.17 34.65
C GLN A 103 -2.90 -21.03 33.13
N VAL A 104 -3.80 -20.27 32.52
CA VAL A 104 -3.91 -20.15 31.06
C VAL A 104 -2.98 -19.05 30.52
N SER A 105 -2.44 -18.16 31.37
CA SER A 105 -1.68 -16.97 30.92
C SER A 105 -0.53 -17.28 29.97
N ASP A 106 0.23 -18.34 30.24
CA ASP A 106 1.46 -18.61 29.49
C ASP A 106 1.15 -19.44 28.25
N VAL A 107 0.19 -20.38 28.34
CA VAL A 107 -0.37 -21.08 27.17
C VAL A 107 -1.03 -20.10 26.20
N VAL A 108 -1.81 -19.13 26.68
CA VAL A 108 -2.42 -18.09 25.83
C VAL A 108 -1.37 -17.10 25.32
N ARG A 109 -0.33 -16.76 26.08
CA ARG A 109 0.76 -15.93 25.55
C ARG A 109 1.55 -16.66 24.46
N ASP A 110 1.79 -17.95 24.59
CA ASP A 110 2.49 -18.77 23.59
C ASP A 110 1.61 -19.12 22.38
N VAL A 111 0.31 -19.37 22.58
CA VAL A 111 -0.67 -19.52 21.49
C VAL A 111 -0.83 -18.20 20.74
N ILE A 112 -1.02 -17.07 21.42
CA ILE A 112 -1.10 -15.74 20.76
C ILE A 112 0.23 -15.38 20.08
N LYS A 113 1.39 -15.86 20.56
CA LYS A 113 2.68 -15.70 19.85
C LYS A 113 2.77 -16.58 18.61
N LYS A 114 2.41 -17.87 18.69
CA LYS A 114 2.46 -18.80 17.54
C LYS A 114 1.42 -18.48 16.46
N ASP A 115 0.20 -18.15 16.86
CA ASP A 115 -0.89 -17.82 15.95
C ASP A 115 -0.93 -16.33 15.54
N ARG A 116 0.00 -15.47 16.00
CA ARG A 116 0.00 -14.01 15.77
C ARG A 116 -0.08 -13.64 14.28
N LYS A 117 0.75 -14.29 13.46
CA LYS A 117 0.72 -14.16 11.98
C LYS A 117 -0.62 -14.66 11.42
N SER A 118 -1.08 -15.83 11.84
CA SER A 118 -2.38 -16.38 11.42
C SER A 118 -3.59 -15.54 11.87
N LEU A 119 -3.46 -14.77 12.96
CA LEU A 119 -4.46 -13.84 13.47
C LEU A 119 -4.57 -12.63 12.54
N PHE A 120 -3.43 -12.08 12.12
CA PHE A 120 -3.37 -11.02 11.11
C PHE A 120 -3.92 -11.51 9.76
N GLU A 121 -3.51 -12.70 9.33
CA GLU A 121 -3.99 -13.32 8.08
C GLU A 121 -5.51 -13.53 8.08
N ARG A 122 -6.07 -14.15 9.13
CA ARG A 122 -7.54 -14.31 9.27
C ARG A 122 -8.25 -12.96 9.38
N ALA A 123 -7.70 -11.98 10.09
CA ALA A 123 -8.27 -10.64 10.18
C ALA A 123 -8.30 -9.96 8.80
N PHE A 124 -7.24 -10.12 7.99
CA PHE A 124 -7.17 -9.60 6.63
C PHE A 124 -8.19 -10.30 5.71
N GLU A 125 -8.23 -11.63 5.72
CA GLU A 125 -9.19 -12.43 4.93
C GLU A 125 -10.64 -12.03 5.21
N GLN A 126 -10.95 -11.77 6.49
CA GLN A 126 -12.26 -11.32 6.96
C GLN A 126 -12.51 -9.81 6.81
N ARG A 127 -11.52 -9.03 6.34
CA ARG A 127 -11.55 -7.55 6.28
C ARG A 127 -11.87 -6.89 7.62
N ASN A 128 -11.45 -7.50 8.73
CA ASN A 128 -11.72 -7.01 10.07
C ASN A 128 -10.80 -5.83 10.40
N MET A 129 -11.15 -4.65 9.91
CA MET A 129 -10.37 -3.43 10.08
C MET A 129 -10.17 -3.03 11.55
N GLU A 130 -11.07 -3.40 12.47
CA GLU A 130 -10.86 -3.15 13.91
C GLU A 130 -9.67 -3.95 14.45
N VAL A 131 -9.61 -5.25 14.16
CA VAL A 131 -8.50 -6.12 14.56
C VAL A 131 -7.20 -5.70 13.88
N LEU A 132 -7.25 -5.32 12.60
CA LEU A 132 -6.07 -4.87 11.85
C LEU A 132 -5.55 -3.53 12.42
N GLN A 133 -6.43 -2.57 12.72
CA GLN A 133 -6.05 -1.29 13.34
C GLN A 133 -5.41 -1.47 14.73
N ALA A 134 -5.77 -2.50 15.49
CA ALA A 134 -5.13 -2.80 16.77
C ALA A 134 -3.61 -3.03 16.64
N TYR A 135 -3.12 -3.50 15.48
CA TYR A 135 -1.67 -3.65 15.22
C TYR A 135 -0.90 -2.32 15.18
N ARG A 136 -1.56 -1.17 14.98
CA ARG A 136 -0.93 0.16 15.16
C ARG A 136 -0.33 0.34 16.54
N HIS A 137 -0.95 -0.26 17.56
CA HIS A 137 -0.53 -0.18 18.95
C HIS A 137 0.15 -1.46 19.46
N ALA A 138 0.30 -2.48 18.60
CA ALA A 138 1.01 -3.70 18.96
C ALA A 138 2.51 -3.43 19.23
N PRO A 139 3.14 -4.18 20.15
CA PRO A 139 4.58 -4.17 20.34
C PRO A 139 5.37 -4.31 19.03
N TRP A 140 6.52 -3.65 18.96
CA TRP A 140 7.35 -3.63 17.75
C TRP A 140 7.72 -5.04 17.24
N GLU A 141 8.17 -5.95 18.11
CA GLU A 141 8.54 -7.32 17.71
C GLU A 141 7.35 -8.10 17.11
N ASP A 142 6.12 -7.75 17.48
CA ASP A 142 4.92 -8.41 16.97
C ASP A 142 4.65 -7.98 15.52
N VAL A 143 4.75 -6.68 15.25
CA VAL A 143 4.60 -6.14 13.88
C VAL A 143 5.75 -6.61 12.99
N LYS A 144 6.98 -6.64 13.50
CA LYS A 144 8.15 -7.18 12.81
C LYS A 144 7.92 -8.62 12.35
N SER A 145 7.35 -9.49 13.21
CA SER A 145 7.09 -10.90 12.88
C SER A 145 6.09 -11.13 11.73
N LEU A 146 5.31 -10.12 11.34
CA LEU A 146 4.43 -10.19 10.17
C LEU A 146 5.23 -10.08 8.85
N PHE A 147 6.24 -9.21 8.84
CA PHE A 147 6.99 -8.84 7.63
C PHE A 147 8.37 -9.49 7.53
N ILE A 148 8.92 -9.98 8.64
CA ILE A 148 10.24 -10.62 8.72
C ILE A 148 10.09 -12.00 9.37
N ASN A 149 10.54 -13.04 8.67
CA ASN A 149 10.54 -14.42 9.13
C ASN A 149 11.66 -14.69 10.17
N GLU A 150 11.64 -15.85 10.83
CA GLU A 150 12.64 -16.21 11.86
C GLU A 150 14.08 -16.29 11.33
N ASP A 151 14.26 -16.60 10.04
CA ASP A 151 15.54 -16.59 9.32
C ASP A 151 15.98 -15.18 8.86
N ASN A 152 15.26 -14.14 9.30
CA ASN A 152 15.40 -12.74 8.89
C ASN A 152 15.15 -12.49 7.38
N SER A 153 14.52 -13.41 6.65
CA SER A 153 14.03 -13.16 5.28
C SER A 153 12.73 -12.33 5.29
N PRO A 154 12.41 -11.58 4.22
CA PRO A 154 11.14 -10.90 4.10
C PRO A 154 9.99 -11.89 3.87
N SER A 155 8.91 -11.73 4.65
CA SER A 155 7.63 -12.42 4.51
C SER A 155 6.92 -12.00 3.23
N SER A 156 6.11 -12.89 2.66
CA SER A 156 5.29 -12.65 1.47
C SER A 156 4.04 -11.80 1.73
N ILE A 157 3.72 -11.52 3.00
CA ILE A 157 2.49 -10.83 3.44
C ILE A 157 2.18 -9.55 2.63
N LEU A 158 3.15 -8.66 2.40
CA LEU A 158 2.92 -7.42 1.64
C LEU A 158 2.58 -7.70 0.16
N LEU A 159 3.19 -8.73 -0.44
CA LEU A 159 2.88 -9.15 -1.82
C LEU A 159 1.51 -9.81 -1.92
N GLU A 160 1.19 -10.73 -1.01
CA GLU A 160 -0.08 -11.45 -1.01
C GLU A 160 -1.27 -10.50 -0.85
N TYR A 161 -1.12 -9.48 0.00
CA TYR A 161 -2.15 -8.47 0.20
C TYR A 161 -2.25 -7.46 -0.93
N THR A 162 -1.14 -6.96 -1.48
CA THR A 162 -1.19 -6.16 -2.72
C THR A 162 -1.75 -6.95 -3.90
N LYS A 163 -1.66 -8.30 -3.90
CA LYS A 163 -2.33 -9.20 -4.86
C LYS A 163 -3.83 -9.39 -4.66
N ALA A 164 -4.42 -9.04 -3.52
CA ALA A 164 -5.87 -9.10 -3.34
C ALA A 164 -6.61 -8.24 -4.40
N SER A 165 -7.67 -8.77 -5.01
CA SER A 165 -8.38 -8.12 -6.13
C SER A 165 -9.26 -6.94 -5.71
N LYS A 166 -9.62 -6.87 -4.43
CA LYS A 166 -10.42 -5.80 -3.80
C LYS A 166 -9.72 -5.33 -2.52
N MET A 167 -8.47 -4.90 -2.61
CA MET A 167 -7.81 -4.27 -1.47
C MET A 167 -8.42 -2.88 -1.27
N GLU A 168 -8.82 -2.58 -0.03
CA GLU A 168 -9.33 -1.26 0.35
C GLU A 168 -8.15 -0.33 0.64
N ASP A 169 -8.26 0.96 0.26
CA ASP A 169 -7.16 1.91 0.42
C ASP A 169 -6.74 2.06 1.89
N ASP A 170 -7.68 2.06 2.84
CA ASP A 170 -7.42 2.08 4.28
C ASP A 170 -6.57 0.89 4.77
N LEU A 171 -6.67 -0.26 4.08
CA LEU A 171 -5.93 -1.47 4.41
C LEU A 171 -4.50 -1.44 3.83
N LEU A 172 -4.35 -0.91 2.61
CA LEU A 172 -3.02 -0.58 2.06
C LEU A 172 -2.31 0.47 2.91
N GLU A 173 -3.03 1.54 3.27
CA GLU A 173 -2.59 2.62 4.14
C GLU A 173 -2.03 2.09 5.46
N LEU A 174 -2.74 1.16 6.10
CA LEU A 174 -2.33 0.50 7.33
C LEU A 174 -1.14 -0.44 7.12
N LEU A 175 -1.12 -1.26 6.06
CA LEU A 175 0.00 -2.16 5.78
C LEU A 175 1.30 -1.38 5.58
N LEU A 176 1.28 -0.30 4.81
CA LEU A 176 2.45 0.55 4.60
C LEU A 176 2.86 1.28 5.89
N GLU A 177 1.92 1.75 6.71
CA GLU A 177 2.21 2.31 8.04
C GLU A 177 2.90 1.31 8.98
N LEU A 178 2.49 0.03 8.94
CA LEU A 178 3.13 -1.03 9.72
C LEU A 178 4.52 -1.41 9.18
N VAL A 179 4.72 -1.39 7.85
CA VAL A 179 6.02 -1.60 7.20
C VAL A 179 6.99 -0.43 7.46
N ASP A 180 6.50 0.81 7.52
CA ASP A 180 7.32 2.00 7.81
C ASP A 180 7.91 2.00 9.23
N ARG A 181 7.34 1.20 10.16
CA ARG A 181 7.90 0.95 11.50
C ARG A 181 9.15 0.06 11.49
N LEU A 182 9.43 -0.65 10.39
CA LEU A 182 10.62 -1.50 10.28
C LEU A 182 11.91 -0.64 10.19
N PRO A 183 13.04 -1.10 10.77
CA PRO A 183 14.37 -0.56 10.46
C PRO A 183 14.60 -0.51 8.96
N GLU A 184 15.29 0.52 8.48
CA GLU A 184 15.43 0.80 7.04
C GLU A 184 15.95 -0.39 6.22
N SER A 185 16.92 -1.15 6.74
CA SER A 185 17.42 -2.38 6.09
C SER A 185 16.31 -3.43 5.91
N GLN A 186 15.52 -3.70 6.95
CA GLN A 186 14.41 -4.65 6.92
C GLN A 186 13.24 -4.13 6.06
N ARG A 187 12.92 -2.84 6.14
CA ARG A 187 11.93 -2.19 5.26
C ARG A 187 12.29 -2.35 3.79
N ASN A 188 13.54 -2.08 3.44
CA ASN A 188 14.03 -2.22 2.07
C ASN A 188 13.99 -3.68 1.59
N MET A 189 14.33 -4.65 2.44
CA MET A 189 14.16 -6.09 2.12
C MET A 189 12.69 -6.47 1.86
N VAL A 190 11.76 -5.96 2.67
CA VAL A 190 10.31 -6.23 2.52
C VAL A 190 9.75 -5.56 1.26
N HIS A 191 10.17 -4.33 0.95
CA HIS A 191 9.81 -3.68 -0.31
C HIS A 191 10.36 -4.47 -1.51
N GLN A 192 11.65 -4.82 -1.50
CA GLN A 192 12.34 -5.51 -2.60
C GLN A 192 11.91 -6.96 -2.80
N LYS A 193 11.14 -7.54 -1.87
CA LYS A 193 10.57 -8.86 -2.04
C LYS A 193 9.64 -8.86 -3.26
N ALA A 194 10.02 -9.63 -4.27
CA ALA A 194 9.26 -9.85 -5.49
C ALA A 194 8.50 -11.19 -5.47
N ASP A 195 7.46 -11.26 -6.31
CA ASP A 195 6.76 -12.49 -6.64
C ASP A 195 7.43 -13.29 -7.77
N ASN A 196 6.80 -14.39 -8.21
CA ASN A 196 7.31 -15.26 -9.27
C ASN A 196 7.35 -14.61 -10.66
N GLU A 197 6.70 -13.45 -10.83
CA GLU A 197 6.72 -12.61 -12.05
C GLU A 197 7.66 -11.41 -11.84
N GLY A 198 8.57 -11.46 -10.87
CA GLY A 198 9.51 -10.37 -10.56
C GLY A 198 8.86 -9.10 -9.99
N ARG A 199 7.53 -9.08 -9.80
CA ARG A 199 6.82 -7.87 -9.38
C ARG A 199 6.97 -7.64 -7.89
N THR A 200 7.47 -6.47 -7.52
CA THR A 200 7.43 -5.97 -6.15
C THR A 200 6.03 -5.49 -5.77
N ALA A 201 5.80 -5.23 -4.49
CA ALA A 201 4.56 -4.62 -4.00
C ALA A 201 4.23 -3.29 -4.73
N ALA A 202 5.25 -2.49 -5.08
CA ALA A 202 5.07 -1.23 -5.79
C ALA A 202 4.58 -1.42 -7.24
N ILE A 203 5.14 -2.40 -7.95
CA ILE A 203 4.73 -2.78 -9.31
C ILE A 203 3.29 -3.32 -9.29
N ILE A 204 2.94 -4.16 -8.32
CA ILE A 204 1.58 -4.72 -8.19
C ILE A 204 0.57 -3.60 -7.95
N LEU A 205 0.88 -2.63 -7.08
CA LEU A 205 0.02 -1.47 -6.85
C LEU A 205 -0.16 -0.60 -8.10
N LEU A 206 0.91 -0.35 -8.86
CA LEU A 206 0.84 0.41 -10.12
C LEU A 206 -0.09 -0.21 -11.16
N THR A 207 -0.17 -1.53 -11.23
CA THR A 207 -1.05 -2.24 -12.17
C THR A 207 -2.52 -2.25 -11.76
N LYS A 208 -2.83 -1.85 -10.51
CA LYS A 208 -4.17 -1.97 -9.92
C LYS A 208 -4.81 -0.64 -9.51
N ALA A 209 -4.03 0.25 -8.91
CA ALA A 209 -4.53 1.52 -8.42
C ALA A 209 -5.02 2.37 -9.60
N SER A 210 -6.15 3.06 -9.42
CA SER A 210 -6.64 4.04 -10.39
C SER A 210 -5.73 5.26 -10.45
N THR A 211 -5.18 5.69 -9.32
CA THR A 211 -4.23 6.81 -9.17
C THR A 211 -3.16 6.50 -8.12
N LEU A 212 -2.05 7.21 -8.14
CA LEU A 212 -0.98 7.06 -7.14
C LEU A 212 -1.23 7.89 -5.88
N THR A 213 -1.30 7.21 -4.73
CA THR A 213 -1.34 7.85 -3.41
C THR A 213 0.06 8.26 -2.93
N PRO A 214 0.19 9.20 -1.97
CA PRO A 214 1.48 9.56 -1.38
C PRO A 214 2.24 8.36 -0.78
N LYS A 215 1.53 7.38 -0.22
CA LYS A 215 2.13 6.14 0.32
C LYS A 215 2.66 5.22 -0.78
N THR A 216 1.93 5.06 -1.89
CA THR A 216 2.43 4.32 -3.06
C THR A 216 3.65 5.02 -3.68
N LEU A 217 3.67 6.35 -3.73
CA LEU A 217 4.84 7.13 -4.18
C LEU A 217 6.05 6.98 -3.24
N ASN A 218 5.84 6.89 -1.92
CA ASN A 218 6.91 6.64 -0.96
C ASN A 218 7.54 5.25 -1.16
N LEU A 219 6.70 4.22 -1.33
CA LEU A 219 7.14 2.87 -1.69
C LEU A 219 7.94 2.88 -3.01
N LEU A 220 7.39 3.52 -4.05
CA LEU A 220 8.03 3.66 -5.36
C LEU A 220 9.36 4.42 -5.32
N ARG A 221 9.57 5.37 -4.40
CA ARG A 221 10.86 6.08 -4.28
C ARG A 221 12.04 5.13 -4.09
N THR A 222 11.84 4.04 -3.35
CA THR A 222 12.88 3.00 -3.14
C THR A 222 12.98 1.99 -4.29
N GLN A 223 12.07 2.05 -5.25
CA GLN A 223 11.85 1.01 -6.28
C GLN A 223 11.61 1.55 -7.69
N VAL A 224 11.87 2.83 -7.94
CA VAL A 224 11.46 3.50 -9.20
C VAL A 224 12.09 2.86 -10.45
N ASN A 225 13.19 2.12 -10.25
CA ASN A 225 13.97 1.39 -11.23
C ASN A 225 13.88 -0.14 -11.08
N SER A 226 13.00 -0.69 -10.24
CA SER A 226 12.80 -2.15 -10.18
C SER A 226 12.15 -2.65 -11.47
N GLN A 227 12.53 -3.82 -11.96
CA GLN A 227 11.94 -4.45 -13.13
C GLN A 227 11.17 -5.72 -12.72
N ASP A 228 10.07 -6.01 -13.41
CA ASP A 228 9.39 -7.31 -13.33
C ASP A 228 10.00 -8.35 -14.30
N SER A 229 9.36 -9.51 -14.45
CA SER A 229 9.81 -10.58 -15.34
C SER A 229 9.76 -10.25 -16.83
N ASP A 230 9.10 -9.15 -17.22
CA ASP A 230 9.09 -8.64 -18.59
C ASP A 230 10.15 -7.53 -18.78
N GLY A 231 10.88 -7.17 -17.72
CA GLY A 231 11.81 -6.04 -17.71
C GLY A 231 11.11 -4.68 -17.48
N MET A 232 9.83 -4.66 -17.13
CA MET A 232 9.06 -3.42 -17.05
C MET A 232 9.38 -2.64 -15.78
N THR A 233 9.81 -1.39 -15.91
CA THR A 233 9.92 -0.47 -14.76
C THR A 233 8.56 0.17 -14.44
N PRO A 234 8.38 0.69 -13.21
CA PRO A 234 7.27 1.57 -12.83
C PRO A 234 6.82 2.59 -13.89
N LEU A 235 7.78 3.28 -14.52
CA LEU A 235 7.49 4.29 -15.53
C LEU A 235 6.95 3.67 -16.84
N LEU A 236 7.52 2.56 -17.29
CA LEU A 236 7.06 1.85 -18.49
C LEU A 236 5.65 1.26 -18.27
N LEU A 237 5.35 0.78 -17.06
CA LEU A 237 4.01 0.28 -16.69
C LEU A 237 2.96 1.39 -16.74
N LEU A 238 3.25 2.59 -16.21
CA LEU A 238 2.35 3.73 -16.30
C LEU A 238 2.07 4.14 -17.75
N LEU A 239 3.05 4.06 -18.64
CA LEU A 239 2.88 4.38 -20.05
C LEU A 239 2.08 3.33 -20.85
N ARG A 240 1.83 2.15 -20.26
CA ARG A 240 0.83 1.18 -20.79
C ARG A 240 -0.60 1.47 -20.30
N ARG A 241 -0.80 2.32 -19.28
CA ARG A 241 -2.13 2.64 -18.75
C ARG A 241 -2.82 3.69 -19.63
N PRO A 242 -4.17 3.62 -19.76
CA PRO A 242 -4.92 4.59 -20.56
C PRO A 242 -4.86 6.01 -19.99
N ILE A 243 -5.07 6.95 -20.93
CA ILE A 243 -5.14 8.43 -20.90
C ILE A 243 -4.87 9.18 -19.57
N ASP A 244 -5.55 8.86 -18.48
CA ASP A 244 -5.61 9.71 -17.29
C ASP A 244 -4.37 9.61 -16.37
N ALA A 245 -3.40 8.77 -16.73
CA ALA A 245 -2.17 8.54 -15.97
C ALA A 245 -1.15 9.71 -16.00
N LEU A 246 -1.43 10.86 -16.60
CA LEU A 246 -0.45 11.96 -16.73
C LEU A 246 0.06 12.48 -15.38
N ASN A 247 -0.82 12.55 -14.36
CA ASN A 247 -0.44 12.92 -13.00
C ASN A 247 0.47 11.87 -12.36
N ASP A 248 0.15 10.58 -12.55
CA ASP A 248 0.96 9.46 -12.04
C ASP A 248 2.34 9.43 -12.72
N ILE A 249 2.40 9.65 -14.04
CA ILE A 249 3.65 9.76 -14.83
C ILE A 249 4.49 10.93 -14.31
N THR A 250 3.87 12.10 -14.10
CA THR A 250 4.55 13.27 -13.53
C THR A 250 5.11 12.97 -12.13
N ALA A 251 4.31 12.32 -11.28
CA ALA A 251 4.72 11.95 -9.93
C ALA A 251 5.88 10.96 -9.92
N VAL A 252 5.87 9.96 -10.82
CA VAL A 252 6.99 9.01 -10.97
C VAL A 252 8.23 9.66 -11.59
N LEU A 253 8.10 10.54 -12.59
CA LEU A 253 9.25 11.29 -13.14
C LEU A 253 9.93 12.16 -12.08
N ASN A 254 9.16 12.75 -11.16
CA ASN A 254 9.70 13.49 -10.00
C ASN A 254 10.50 12.61 -9.01
N LEU A 255 10.40 11.27 -9.08
CA LEU A 255 11.26 10.34 -8.34
C LEU A 255 12.61 10.07 -9.03
N SER A 256 12.90 10.76 -10.15
CA SER A 256 14.14 10.61 -10.95
C SER A 256 14.44 9.18 -11.42
N PRO A 257 13.50 8.52 -12.14
CA PRO A 257 13.72 7.20 -12.73
C PRO A 257 14.84 7.23 -13.77
N ASN A 258 15.51 6.08 -13.94
CA ASN A 258 16.48 5.87 -14.99
C ASN A 258 15.74 5.70 -16.34
N LEU A 259 15.64 6.80 -17.08
CA LEU A 259 14.95 6.88 -18.38
C LEU A 259 15.57 6.01 -19.49
N LEU A 260 16.76 5.44 -19.27
CA LEU A 260 17.47 4.53 -20.20
C LEU A 260 17.12 3.05 -19.97
N MET A 261 16.27 2.72 -19.00
CA MET A 261 15.84 1.34 -18.76
C MET A 261 14.81 0.88 -19.80
N LYS A 262 14.82 -0.42 -20.08
CA LYS A 262 14.10 -1.06 -21.18
C LYS A 262 13.47 -2.35 -20.69
N ASP A 263 12.37 -2.74 -21.30
CA ASP A 263 11.83 -4.09 -21.16
C ASP A 263 12.80 -5.13 -21.79
N TYR A 264 12.53 -6.43 -21.60
CA TYR A 264 13.36 -7.49 -22.19
C TYR A 264 13.19 -7.64 -23.71
N ASN A 265 12.22 -6.95 -24.32
CA ASN A 265 12.03 -6.83 -25.77
C ASN A 265 12.83 -5.63 -26.35
N GLY A 266 13.68 -4.97 -25.54
CA GLY A 266 14.46 -3.79 -25.93
C GLY A 266 13.63 -2.49 -26.08
N GLN A 267 12.39 -2.47 -25.62
CA GLN A 267 11.53 -1.30 -25.67
C GLN A 267 11.85 -0.37 -24.51
N GLY A 268 12.47 0.76 -24.84
CA GLY A 268 12.72 1.86 -23.90
C GLY A 268 11.50 2.78 -23.78
N LEU A 269 11.68 3.84 -22.99
CA LEU A 269 10.68 4.88 -22.70
C LEU A 269 9.88 5.31 -23.94
N PHE A 270 10.57 5.63 -25.03
CA PHE A 270 9.96 6.21 -26.22
C PHE A 270 9.17 5.22 -27.09
N HIS A 271 9.48 3.91 -27.03
CA HIS A 271 8.66 2.87 -27.65
C HIS A 271 7.27 2.80 -27.01
N TYR A 272 7.18 2.90 -25.68
CA TYR A 272 5.91 2.93 -24.96
C TYR A 272 5.12 4.22 -25.19
N VAL A 273 5.81 5.36 -25.21
CA VAL A 273 5.21 6.65 -25.57
C VAL A 273 4.60 6.58 -26.98
N CYS A 274 5.31 6.01 -27.97
CA CYS A 274 4.76 5.76 -29.32
C CYS A 274 3.49 4.88 -29.33
N ARG A 275 3.26 4.04 -28.30
CA ARG A 275 2.14 3.09 -28.22
C ARG A 275 0.94 3.55 -27.37
N GLN A 276 1.13 4.23 -26.23
CA GLN A 276 0.20 4.55 -25.10
C GLN A 276 -1.35 4.69 -25.30
N SER A 277 -1.88 4.92 -26.50
CA SER A 277 -3.21 5.54 -26.79
C SER A 277 -3.32 7.01 -26.30
N GLY A 278 -4.46 7.66 -26.55
CA GLY A 278 -4.84 8.92 -25.89
C GLY A 278 -3.93 10.13 -26.05
N SER A 279 -3.80 10.90 -24.95
CA SER A 279 -3.15 12.22 -24.84
C SER A 279 -1.61 12.16 -24.95
N TYR A 280 -1.15 11.62 -26.09
CA TYR A 280 0.24 11.47 -26.47
C TYR A 280 1.01 12.78 -26.35
N ASP A 281 0.45 13.87 -26.86
CA ASP A 281 1.10 15.20 -26.90
C ASP A 281 1.49 15.67 -25.48
N ALA A 282 0.68 15.37 -24.46
CA ALA A 282 0.96 15.74 -23.08
C ALA A 282 2.06 14.86 -22.46
N SER A 283 1.97 13.53 -22.60
CA SER A 283 3.02 12.60 -22.12
C SER A 283 4.37 12.88 -22.79
N VAL A 284 4.35 13.12 -24.09
CA VAL A 284 5.54 13.46 -24.89
C VAL A 284 6.13 14.78 -24.42
N SER A 285 5.33 15.84 -24.31
CA SER A 285 5.81 17.15 -23.82
C SER A 285 6.45 17.05 -22.43
N LEU A 286 5.79 16.35 -21.50
CA LEU A 286 6.29 16.11 -20.15
C LEU A 286 7.64 15.36 -20.14
N ILE A 287 7.78 14.33 -20.97
CA ILE A 287 9.01 13.55 -21.08
C ILE A 287 10.12 14.36 -21.75
N ILE A 288 9.82 15.13 -22.81
CA ILE A 288 10.76 16.06 -23.44
C ILE A 288 11.26 17.09 -22.44
N ASP A 289 10.36 17.70 -21.67
CA ASP A 289 10.71 18.69 -20.64
C ASP A 289 11.54 18.08 -19.50
N THR A 290 11.40 16.77 -19.28
CA THR A 290 12.27 16.02 -18.36
C THR A 290 13.65 15.78 -18.98
N VAL A 291 13.73 15.32 -20.24
CA VAL A 291 14.99 15.13 -20.98
C VAL A 291 15.76 16.45 -21.16
N LYS A 292 15.05 17.56 -21.35
CA LYS A 292 15.64 18.92 -21.43
C LYS A 292 16.29 19.37 -20.12
N LYS A 293 15.89 18.81 -18.97
CA LYS A 293 16.47 19.07 -17.64
C LYS A 293 17.61 18.11 -17.28
N CYS A 294 17.85 17.05 -18.05
CA CYS A 294 18.96 16.13 -17.81
C CYS A 294 20.32 16.81 -18.07
N PRO A 295 21.39 16.42 -17.34
CA PRO A 295 22.77 16.83 -17.65
C PRO A 295 23.15 16.50 -19.10
N PRO A 296 24.06 17.27 -19.74
CA PRO A 296 24.40 17.09 -21.16
C PRO A 296 24.72 15.65 -21.56
N ASP A 297 25.61 14.97 -20.83
CA ASP A 297 26.04 13.59 -21.12
C ASP A 297 24.88 12.59 -21.03
N ALA A 298 24.01 12.76 -20.05
CA ALA A 298 22.81 11.94 -19.88
C ALA A 298 21.77 12.24 -20.97
N LYS A 299 21.63 13.52 -21.35
CA LYS A 299 20.75 13.97 -22.42
C LYS A 299 21.19 13.44 -23.78
N GLU A 300 22.48 13.48 -24.12
CA GLU A 300 23.00 12.91 -25.37
C GLU A 300 22.73 11.40 -25.43
N LYS A 301 23.05 10.67 -24.34
CA LYS A 301 22.76 9.24 -24.26
C LYS A 301 21.27 8.93 -24.38
N LEU A 302 20.41 9.77 -23.78
CA LEU A 302 18.95 9.66 -23.92
C LEU A 302 18.45 9.95 -25.32
N LEU A 303 18.99 10.95 -26.02
CA LEU A 303 18.62 11.26 -27.40
C LEU A 303 19.11 10.17 -28.38
N ARG A 304 20.28 9.59 -28.13
CA ARG A 304 20.76 8.43 -28.89
C ARG A 304 19.84 7.22 -28.69
N ASP A 305 19.38 6.98 -27.47
CA ASP A 305 18.43 5.91 -27.18
C ASP A 305 17.01 6.21 -27.73
N PHE A 306 16.60 7.48 -27.72
CA PHE A 306 15.34 7.97 -28.28
C PHE A 306 15.23 7.67 -29.78
N PHE A 307 16.24 8.06 -30.56
CA PHE A 307 16.15 8.00 -32.01
C PHE A 307 16.71 6.70 -32.58
N ALA A 308 17.92 6.31 -32.19
CA ALA A 308 18.66 5.22 -32.84
C ALA A 308 18.46 3.84 -32.20
N HIS A 309 17.88 3.73 -30.99
CA HIS A 309 17.74 2.41 -30.37
C HIS A 309 16.62 1.58 -30.99
N LYS A 310 17.03 0.49 -31.64
CA LYS A 310 16.16 -0.53 -32.22
C LYS A 310 15.75 -1.56 -31.16
N ASN A 311 14.45 -1.83 -31.04
CA ASN A 311 13.90 -2.92 -30.22
C ASN A 311 14.23 -4.30 -30.82
N GLU A 312 13.78 -5.39 -30.20
CA GLU A 312 14.03 -6.77 -30.66
C GLU A 312 13.57 -7.06 -32.11
N HIS A 313 12.63 -6.27 -32.66
CA HIS A 313 12.18 -6.38 -34.05
C HIS A 313 12.99 -5.51 -35.02
N GLY A 314 14.10 -4.91 -34.57
CA GLY A 314 14.92 -3.99 -35.37
C GLY A 314 14.34 -2.58 -35.51
N ARG A 315 13.36 -2.17 -34.68
CA ARG A 315 12.60 -0.92 -34.89
C ARG A 315 12.95 0.17 -33.89
N SER A 316 13.34 1.34 -34.39
CA SER A 316 13.42 2.56 -33.58
C SER A 316 12.02 3.01 -33.14
N PRO A 317 11.88 3.91 -32.15
CA PRO A 317 10.58 4.49 -31.79
C PRO A 317 9.88 5.15 -32.98
N LEU A 318 10.61 5.86 -33.86
CA LEU A 318 10.03 6.43 -35.08
C LEU A 318 9.48 5.35 -36.00
N LEU A 319 10.27 4.31 -36.31
CA LEU A 319 9.82 3.20 -37.18
C LEU A 319 8.65 2.42 -36.54
N GLN A 320 8.64 2.27 -35.21
CA GLN A 320 7.53 1.65 -34.48
C GLN A 320 6.24 2.49 -34.63
N CYS A 321 6.33 3.81 -34.50
CA CYS A 321 5.22 4.73 -34.74
C CYS A 321 4.69 4.66 -36.20
N ILE A 322 5.58 4.48 -37.19
CA ILE A 322 5.22 4.28 -38.61
C ILE A 322 4.53 2.92 -38.83
N HIS A 323 5.12 1.84 -38.31
CA HIS A 323 4.58 0.49 -38.39
C HIS A 323 3.17 0.39 -37.80
N ASP A 324 2.94 1.03 -36.65
CA ASP A 324 1.65 1.09 -35.97
C ASP A 324 0.66 2.05 -36.65
N LYS A 325 1.02 2.57 -37.85
CA LYS A 325 0.25 3.48 -38.71
C LYS A 325 -0.16 4.78 -38.02
N ASN A 326 0.59 5.20 -37.00
CA ASN A 326 0.28 6.37 -36.20
C ASN A 326 1.00 7.62 -36.73
N THR A 327 0.45 8.17 -37.82
CA THR A 327 1.04 9.29 -38.56
C THR A 327 1.23 10.56 -37.72
N THR A 328 0.32 10.84 -36.78
CA THR A 328 0.46 11.96 -35.83
C THR A 328 1.69 11.79 -34.94
N ARG A 329 1.89 10.60 -34.37
CA ARG A 329 3.03 10.33 -33.50
C ARG A 329 4.35 10.29 -34.27
N ALA A 330 4.36 9.69 -35.45
CA ALA A 330 5.53 9.70 -36.34
C ALA A 330 5.98 11.14 -36.68
N ARG A 331 5.03 12.03 -37.03
CA ARG A 331 5.32 13.46 -37.27
C ARG A 331 5.88 14.17 -36.05
N ILE A 332 5.38 13.87 -34.85
CA ILE A 332 5.91 14.46 -33.60
C ILE A 332 7.32 13.95 -33.34
N MET A 333 7.59 12.64 -33.43
CA MET A 333 8.95 12.08 -33.32
C MET A 333 9.91 12.71 -34.34
N GLN A 334 9.47 12.93 -35.58
CA GLN A 334 10.25 13.60 -36.62
C GLN A 334 10.53 15.09 -36.30
N ARG A 335 9.54 15.84 -35.79
CA ARG A 335 9.75 17.22 -35.28
C ARG A 335 10.79 17.26 -34.17
N LEU A 336 10.77 16.29 -33.24
CA LEU A 336 11.73 16.19 -32.16
C LEU A 336 13.13 15.85 -32.65
N ARG A 337 13.25 14.97 -33.66
CA ARG A 337 14.52 14.68 -34.33
C ARG A 337 15.16 15.95 -34.88
N HIS A 338 14.37 16.84 -35.49
CA HIS A 338 14.84 18.16 -35.94
C HIS A 338 15.13 19.13 -34.79
N GLU A 339 14.31 19.17 -33.72
CA GLU A 339 14.53 20.05 -32.56
C GLU A 339 15.86 19.76 -31.84
N PHE A 340 16.29 18.50 -31.83
CA PHE A 340 17.54 18.05 -31.22
C PHE A 340 18.73 17.93 -32.19
N ASP A 341 18.59 18.38 -33.45
CA ASP A 341 19.56 18.23 -34.56
C ASP A 341 20.11 16.79 -34.70
N TRP A 342 19.24 15.79 -34.47
CA TRP A 342 19.66 14.39 -34.47
C TRP A 342 19.79 13.83 -35.89
N LYS A 343 21.03 13.76 -36.35
CA LYS A 343 21.44 13.01 -37.54
C LYS A 343 21.67 11.57 -37.14
N GLU A 344 20.65 10.76 -37.40
CA GLU A 344 20.74 9.31 -37.31
C GLU A 344 21.65 8.79 -38.43
N ASP A 345 22.56 7.90 -38.11
CA ASP A 345 23.25 7.04 -39.08
C ASP A 345 22.20 6.05 -39.60
N VAL A 346 21.41 6.46 -40.60
CA VAL A 346 20.32 5.65 -41.15
C VAL A 346 20.91 4.63 -42.12
N ASP A 347 21.28 3.46 -41.60
CA ASP A 347 21.86 2.35 -42.38
C ASP A 347 20.88 1.66 -43.36
N SER A 348 19.61 2.11 -43.44
CA SER A 348 18.56 1.49 -44.27
C SER A 348 17.64 2.52 -44.95
N ASP A 349 17.66 2.57 -46.28
CA ASP A 349 16.86 3.49 -47.12
C ASP A 349 15.33 3.38 -46.86
N GLU A 350 14.84 2.19 -46.47
CA GLU A 350 13.41 1.97 -46.12
C GLU A 350 12.91 2.87 -44.97
N ASP A 351 13.77 3.20 -44.00
CA ASP A 351 13.43 4.08 -42.88
C ASP A 351 13.24 5.54 -43.34
N VAL A 352 13.98 5.93 -44.37
CA VAL A 352 13.93 7.28 -44.96
C VAL A 352 12.67 7.43 -45.81
N ASP A 353 12.43 6.52 -46.75
CA ASP A 353 11.30 6.63 -47.69
C ASP A 353 9.93 6.62 -46.98
N ALA A 354 9.77 5.77 -45.94
CA ALA A 354 8.56 5.73 -45.14
C ALA A 354 8.33 7.04 -44.35
N ALA A 355 9.41 7.66 -43.83
CA ALA A 355 9.34 8.95 -43.13
C ALA A 355 9.15 10.15 -44.10
N VAL A 356 9.72 10.09 -45.30
CA VAL A 356 9.57 11.12 -46.35
C VAL A 356 8.13 11.16 -46.86
N SER A 357 7.50 10.01 -47.09
CA SER A 357 6.09 9.95 -47.53
C SER A 357 5.09 10.61 -46.55
N LEU A 358 5.44 10.71 -45.26
CA LEU A 358 4.64 11.40 -44.25
C LEU A 358 4.80 12.93 -44.26
N THR A 359 5.88 13.43 -44.87
CA THR A 359 6.23 14.86 -44.95
C THR A 359 5.72 15.58 -46.21
N ASP A 360 5.45 14.86 -47.31
CA ASP A 360 5.02 15.47 -48.58
C ASP A 360 3.64 16.18 -48.53
N SER A 361 2.87 16.00 -47.45
CA SER A 361 1.70 16.83 -47.15
C SER A 361 2.09 18.26 -46.70
N LYS A 362 2.47 19.10 -47.68
CA LYS A 362 2.96 20.49 -47.59
C LYS A 362 2.13 21.50 -46.76
N HIS A 363 0.97 21.12 -46.21
CA HIS A 363 0.02 22.02 -45.53
C HIS A 363 0.00 21.93 -43.99
N ILE A 364 0.88 21.14 -43.34
CA ILE A 364 0.74 20.79 -41.90
C ILE A 364 1.96 21.23 -41.05
N TRP A 365 2.49 22.42 -41.33
CA TRP A 365 3.55 23.04 -40.53
C TRP A 365 3.04 24.05 -39.47
N ASP A 366 1.82 24.57 -39.61
CA ASP A 366 1.33 25.71 -38.80
C ASP A 366 0.48 25.37 -37.56
N ILE A 367 0.21 24.09 -37.26
CA ILE A 367 -0.72 23.73 -36.17
C ILE A 367 0.01 23.39 -34.86
N THR A 368 -0.27 24.25 -33.87
CA THR A 368 -0.05 24.19 -32.41
C THR A 368 1.38 23.98 -31.89
N LEU A 369 2.05 25.11 -31.63
CA LEU A 369 2.62 25.43 -30.31
C LEU A 369 2.70 26.96 -30.12
N GLY A 370 1.61 27.56 -29.64
CA GLY A 370 1.57 28.79 -28.82
C GLY A 370 2.26 30.10 -29.26
N LYS A 371 2.95 30.19 -30.41
CA LYS A 371 3.55 31.46 -30.86
C LYS A 371 2.46 32.40 -31.36
N LYS A 372 2.04 33.33 -30.48
CA LYS A 372 1.44 34.60 -30.92
C LYS A 372 2.39 35.20 -31.96
N LYS A 373 1.94 35.35 -33.21
CA LYS A 373 2.58 36.28 -34.13
C LYS A 373 2.46 37.66 -33.48
N GLY A 374 3.59 38.32 -33.25
CA GLY A 374 3.59 39.75 -33.02
C GLY A 374 3.25 40.43 -34.33
N ASP A 375 2.28 41.34 -34.29
CA ASP A 375 1.93 42.16 -35.44
C ASP A 375 3.08 43.10 -35.79
N ALA A 376 3.29 43.30 -37.10
CA ALA A 376 4.18 44.30 -37.70
C ALA A 376 3.48 44.87 -38.94
#